data_AF-A0A821P1F3-F1
#
_entry.id   AF-A0A821P1F3-F1
#
_cell.length_a   1.000
_cell.length_b   1.000
_cell.length_c   1.000
_cell.angle_alpha   90.00
_cell.angle_beta   90.00
_cell.angle_gamma   90.00
#
_symmetry.space_group_name_H-M   'P 1'
#
loop_
_entity.id
_entity.type
_entity.pdbx_description
1 polymer ?
#
loop_
_entity_poly.entity_id
_entity_poly.type
_entity_poly.pdbx_seq_one_letter_code
_entity_poly.pdbx_strand_id
1 'polypeptide(L)'
;MGVVGTLESKVPSNRSIGLRADMDALEIIEKNNVSYVSTIFGIMHACGHDGHTTMLLGAAKYLAENRDSFSGTVYFIFQPAEEKIGGAVAMIKDKLFDRFPMDAVYALHNGPRLPVGEFAIRSGPMMAADDTCVVTFRGTGGHGAVPHLAADVTVLLAEFILSLQTIVSRNIAPTDA
;
A
#
# COMPACT_ATOMS: atom_id res chain seq x y z
N MET A 1 -7.90 12.96 -1.57
CA MET A 1 -9.33 12.57 -1.66
C MET A 1 -9.40 11.27 -2.44
N GLY A 2 -10.11 10.26 -1.93
CA GLY A 2 -10.38 9.04 -2.70
C GLY A 2 -11.57 9.22 -3.62
N VAL A 3 -11.70 8.33 -4.61
CA VAL A 3 -12.80 8.37 -5.58
C VAL A 3 -13.56 7.05 -5.50
N VAL A 4 -14.90 7.12 -5.42
CA VAL A 4 -15.76 5.93 -5.40
C VAL A 4 -16.79 6.04 -6.52
N GLY A 5 -16.75 5.11 -7.45
CA GLY A 5 -17.78 4.92 -8.48
C GLY A 5 -18.84 3.93 -8.01
N THR A 6 -20.10 4.13 -8.37
CA THR A 6 -21.20 3.19 -8.09
C THR A 6 -21.82 2.74 -9.40
N LEU A 7 -22.00 1.43 -9.56
CA LEU A 7 -22.72 0.85 -10.67
C LEU A 7 -23.79 -0.12 -10.16
N GLU A 8 -25.04 0.23 -10.42
CA GLU A 8 -26.18 -0.64 -10.17
C GLU A 8 -26.46 -1.51 -11.40
N SER A 9 -26.63 -2.80 -11.18
CA SER A 9 -27.14 -3.72 -12.20
C SER A 9 -28.56 -3.33 -12.64
N LYS A 10 -28.98 -3.80 -13.81
CA LYS A 10 -30.40 -3.83 -14.19
C LYS A 10 -31.17 -5.00 -13.59
N VAL A 11 -30.47 -6.05 -13.13
CA VAL A 11 -31.04 -7.19 -12.41
C VAL A 11 -31.08 -6.87 -10.90
N PRO A 12 -32.27 -6.80 -10.28
CA PRO A 12 -32.40 -6.41 -8.88
C PRO A 12 -31.73 -7.41 -7.92
N SER A 13 -31.05 -6.88 -6.91
CA SER A 13 -30.56 -7.62 -5.74
C SER A 13 -30.19 -6.62 -4.64
N ASN A 14 -30.22 -7.05 -3.39
CA ASN A 14 -29.74 -6.27 -2.25
C ASN A 14 -28.25 -6.53 -1.94
N ARG A 15 -27.57 -7.33 -2.76
CA ARG A 15 -26.16 -7.67 -2.60
C ARG A 15 -25.27 -6.60 -3.21
N SER A 16 -24.13 -6.35 -2.58
CA SER A 16 -23.16 -5.38 -3.07
C SER A 16 -21.72 -5.77 -2.76
N ILE A 17 -20.81 -5.41 -3.65
CA ILE A 17 -19.36 -5.64 -3.46
C ILE A 17 -18.56 -4.37 -3.76
N GLY A 18 -17.40 -4.24 -3.11
CA GLY A 18 -16.37 -3.27 -3.42
C GLY A 18 -15.24 -3.90 -4.22
N LEU A 19 -14.78 -3.23 -5.27
CA LEU A 19 -13.56 -3.56 -6.00
C LEU A 19 -12.58 -2.39 -5.83
N ARG A 20 -11.41 -2.64 -5.22
CA ARG A 20 -10.45 -1.61 -4.81
C ARG A 20 -9.17 -1.65 -5.65
N ALA A 21 -8.69 -0.46 -6.03
CA ALA A 21 -7.36 -0.21 -6.58
C ALA A 21 -6.75 1.03 -5.91
N ASP A 22 -5.46 0.96 -5.61
CA ASP A 22 -4.63 2.12 -5.23
C ASP A 22 -4.16 2.90 -6.45
N MET A 23 -3.80 4.17 -6.24
CA MET A 23 -3.49 5.12 -7.31
C MET A 23 -2.19 5.91 -7.12
N ASP A 24 -1.55 5.85 -5.95
CA ASP A 24 -0.36 6.67 -5.67
C ASP A 24 0.92 6.09 -6.29
N ALA A 25 1.90 6.97 -6.49
CA ALA A 25 3.23 6.64 -7.00
C ALA A 25 4.28 6.81 -5.90
N LEU A 26 5.52 6.39 -6.18
CA LEU A 26 6.66 6.45 -5.28
C LEU A 26 7.65 7.56 -5.66
N GLU A 27 8.37 8.07 -4.66
CA GLU A 27 9.46 9.04 -4.82
C GLU A 27 10.74 8.33 -5.30
N ILE A 28 10.70 7.83 -6.54
CA ILE A 28 11.76 7.06 -7.19
C ILE A 28 12.02 7.65 -8.57
N ILE A 29 13.30 7.86 -8.91
CA ILE A 29 13.71 8.21 -10.28
C ILE A 29 13.53 6.98 -11.17
N GLU A 30 12.60 7.07 -12.12
CA GLU A 30 12.39 6.01 -13.11
C GLU A 30 13.63 5.84 -14.01
N LYS A 31 14.13 4.61 -14.10
CA LYS A 31 15.31 4.23 -14.90
C LYS A 31 14.97 3.36 -16.11
N ASN A 32 13.69 3.12 -16.34
CA ASN A 32 13.21 2.30 -17.44
C ASN A 32 13.53 2.98 -18.77
N ASN A 33 13.69 2.17 -19.82
CA ASN A 33 13.88 2.65 -21.20
C ASN A 33 12.66 2.27 -22.04
N VAL A 34 11.48 2.71 -21.61
CA VAL A 34 10.19 2.48 -22.30
C VAL A 34 9.65 3.81 -22.84
N SER A 35 8.74 3.75 -23.79
CA SER A 35 8.17 4.96 -24.42
C SER A 35 7.23 5.76 -23.51
N TYR A 36 6.79 5.17 -22.41
CA TYR A 36 5.78 5.71 -21.49
C TYR A 36 6.32 5.99 -20.08
N VAL A 37 7.63 6.24 -19.96
CA VAL A 37 8.24 6.64 -18.68
C VAL A 37 7.54 7.89 -18.10
N SER A 38 7.58 8.00 -16.77
CA SER A 38 7.07 9.16 -16.05
C SER A 38 7.64 10.47 -16.61
N THR A 39 6.76 11.42 -16.87
CA THR A 39 7.12 12.78 -17.26
C THR A 39 7.42 13.67 -16.06
N ILE A 40 7.19 13.18 -14.84
CA ILE A 40 7.47 13.86 -13.58
C ILE A 40 8.76 13.30 -13.01
N PHE A 41 9.82 14.11 -13.03
CA PHE A 41 11.13 13.68 -12.53
C PHE A 41 11.07 13.27 -11.06
N GLY A 42 11.67 12.12 -10.74
CA GLY A 42 11.74 11.59 -9.37
C GLY A 42 10.45 10.91 -8.89
N ILE A 43 9.44 10.74 -9.75
CA ILE A 43 8.20 10.03 -9.44
C ILE A 43 8.02 8.86 -10.40
N MET A 44 7.72 7.67 -9.88
CA MET A 44 7.50 6.46 -10.66
C MET A 44 6.40 5.60 -10.04
N HIS A 45 5.53 5.00 -10.86
CA HIS A 45 4.65 3.91 -10.43
C HIS A 45 5.42 2.59 -10.27
N ALA A 46 6.38 2.57 -9.34
CA ALA A 46 7.26 1.41 -9.15
C ALA A 46 6.58 0.23 -8.44
N CYS A 47 5.37 0.43 -7.89
CA CYS A 47 4.55 -0.62 -7.27
C CYS A 47 3.39 -1.11 -8.17
N GLY A 48 3.25 -0.53 -9.38
CA GLY A 48 2.25 -0.93 -10.38
C GLY A 48 0.79 -0.49 -10.09
N HIS A 49 0.61 0.54 -9.26
CA HIS A 49 -0.71 1.14 -8.95
C HIS A 49 -1.40 1.75 -10.18
N ASP A 50 -0.64 2.15 -11.19
CA ASP A 50 -1.12 2.50 -12.53
C ASP A 50 -1.81 1.31 -13.21
N GLY A 51 -1.22 0.13 -13.11
CA GLY A 51 -1.80 -1.14 -13.57
C GLY A 51 -3.08 -1.49 -12.81
N HIS A 52 -3.08 -1.37 -11.48
CA HIS A 52 -4.26 -1.64 -10.65
C HIS A 52 -5.43 -0.71 -11.03
N THR A 53 -5.16 0.59 -11.14
CA THR A 53 -6.13 1.60 -11.55
C THR A 53 -6.69 1.30 -12.94
N THR A 54 -5.83 0.97 -13.89
CA THR A 54 -6.23 0.64 -15.27
C THR A 54 -7.10 -0.61 -15.32
N MET A 55 -6.73 -1.67 -14.59
CA MET A 55 -7.53 -2.90 -14.51
C MET A 55 -8.92 -2.63 -13.92
N LEU A 56 -9.01 -1.82 -12.86
CA LEU A 56 -10.29 -1.49 -12.24
C LEU A 56 -11.18 -0.64 -13.16
N LEU A 57 -10.61 0.33 -13.89
CA LEU A 57 -11.33 1.09 -14.92
C LEU A 57 -11.84 0.18 -16.04
N GLY A 58 -11.04 -0.80 -16.46
CA GLY A 58 -11.44 -1.81 -17.45
C GLY A 58 -12.62 -2.64 -16.97
N ALA A 59 -12.59 -3.11 -15.73
CA ALA A 59 -13.70 -3.84 -15.11
C ALA A 59 -14.96 -2.97 -15.00
N ALA A 60 -14.82 -1.72 -14.58
CA ALA A 60 -15.93 -0.77 -14.48
C ALA A 60 -16.60 -0.53 -15.84
N LYS A 61 -15.79 -0.31 -16.89
CA LYS A 61 -16.29 -0.17 -18.27
C LYS A 61 -17.05 -1.41 -18.71
N TYR A 62 -16.45 -2.60 -18.57
CA TYR A 62 -17.07 -3.84 -19.00
C TYR A 62 -18.40 -4.09 -18.30
N LEU A 63 -18.47 -3.93 -16.97
CA LEU A 63 -19.70 -4.11 -16.21
C LEU A 63 -20.77 -3.07 -16.57
N ALA A 64 -20.37 -1.81 -16.84
CA ALA A 64 -21.29 -0.76 -17.26
C ALA A 64 -21.90 -1.03 -18.65
N GLU A 65 -21.14 -1.64 -19.55
CA GLU A 65 -21.62 -2.08 -20.87
C GLU A 65 -22.50 -3.34 -20.78
N ASN A 66 -22.36 -4.13 -19.71
CA ASN A 66 -23.02 -5.42 -19.52
C ASN A 66 -23.88 -5.46 -18.24
N ARG A 67 -24.64 -4.40 -17.95
CA ARG A 67 -25.43 -4.27 -16.70
C ARG A 67 -26.49 -5.34 -16.47
N ASP A 68 -26.80 -6.17 -17.46
CA ASP A 68 -27.74 -7.28 -17.37
C ASP A 68 -27.06 -8.62 -16.99
N SER A 69 -25.72 -8.68 -16.92
CA SER A 69 -24.94 -9.92 -16.70
C SER A 69 -24.68 -10.27 -15.23
N PHE A 70 -25.02 -9.38 -14.31
CA PHE A 70 -24.85 -9.55 -12.87
C PHE A 70 -26.08 -9.01 -12.14
N SER A 71 -26.20 -9.19 -10.83
CA SER A 71 -27.26 -8.59 -10.01
C SER A 71 -26.66 -7.80 -8.85
N GLY A 72 -27.35 -6.75 -8.41
CA GLY A 72 -26.92 -5.91 -7.28
C GLY A 72 -26.01 -4.76 -7.66
N THR A 73 -25.14 -4.34 -6.75
CA THR A 73 -24.34 -3.11 -6.89
C THR A 73 -22.85 -3.37 -6.77
N VAL A 74 -22.05 -2.72 -7.62
CA VAL A 74 -20.59 -2.73 -7.55
C VAL A 74 -20.09 -1.33 -7.24
N TYR A 75 -19.28 -1.22 -6.18
CA TYR A 75 -18.57 0.01 -5.81
C TYR A 75 -17.11 -0.09 -6.26
N PHE A 76 -16.65 0.86 -7.07
CA PHE A 76 -15.26 0.93 -7.54
C PHE A 76 -14.50 1.93 -6.68
N ILE A 77 -13.58 1.43 -5.85
CA ILE A 77 -12.86 2.20 -4.84
C ILE A 77 -11.46 2.52 -5.37
N PHE A 78 -11.23 3.76 -5.75
CA PHE A 78 -9.94 4.27 -6.14
C PHE A 78 -9.29 4.98 -4.94
N GLN A 79 -8.37 4.27 -4.29
CA GLN A 79 -7.73 4.67 -3.05
C GLN A 79 -6.44 5.48 -3.31
N PRO A 80 -6.26 6.67 -2.72
CA PRO A 80 -4.98 7.39 -2.75
C PRO A 80 -4.08 6.95 -1.59
N ALA A 81 -2.79 7.29 -1.64
CA ALA A 81 -1.87 7.24 -0.48
C ALA A 81 -1.83 5.88 0.25
N GLU A 82 -1.65 4.81 -0.51
CA GLU A 82 -1.33 3.48 0.03
C GLU A 82 0.09 3.47 0.60
N GLU A 83 1.07 3.94 -0.15
CA GLU A 83 2.52 3.86 0.16
C GLU A 83 2.92 4.76 1.34
N LYS A 84 2.15 5.83 1.58
CA LYS A 84 2.36 6.76 2.70
C LYS A 84 1.56 6.41 3.95
N ILE A 85 0.94 5.23 3.97
CA ILE A 85 0.17 4.66 5.10
C ILE A 85 -0.89 5.65 5.60
N GLY A 86 -2.03 5.71 4.92
CA GLY A 86 -3.15 6.54 5.40
C GLY A 86 -4.38 6.60 4.52
N GLY A 87 -4.26 6.22 3.25
CA GLY A 87 -5.34 6.24 2.26
C GLY A 87 -6.64 5.60 2.70
N ALA A 88 -6.58 4.31 3.00
CA ALA A 88 -7.73 3.53 3.45
C ALA A 88 -8.33 4.11 4.73
N VAL A 89 -7.49 4.43 5.72
CA VAL A 89 -7.91 5.01 7.01
C VAL A 89 -8.66 6.33 6.80
N ALA A 90 -8.15 7.20 5.91
CA ALA A 90 -8.80 8.47 5.60
C ALA A 90 -10.16 8.27 4.90
N MET A 91 -10.26 7.35 3.95
CA MET A 91 -11.54 7.05 3.29
C MET A 91 -12.57 6.46 4.27
N ILE A 92 -12.14 5.56 5.16
CA ILE A 92 -13.01 4.99 6.20
C ILE A 92 -13.49 6.09 7.16
N LYS A 93 -12.60 6.99 7.59
CA LYS A 93 -12.96 8.16 8.40
C LYS A 93 -13.95 9.08 7.68
N ASP A 94 -13.82 9.22 6.36
CA ASP A 94 -14.78 9.92 5.49
C ASP A 94 -16.02 9.08 5.11
N LYS A 95 -16.35 8.10 5.97
CA LYS A 95 -17.61 7.36 5.96
C LYS A 95 -17.78 6.47 4.72
N LEU A 96 -16.69 5.92 4.19
CA LEU A 96 -16.71 5.00 3.03
C LEU A 96 -17.79 3.92 3.16
N PHE A 97 -17.80 3.16 4.26
CA PHE A 97 -18.72 2.04 4.42
C PHE A 97 -20.14 2.44 4.83
N ASP A 98 -20.33 3.66 5.37
CA ASP A 98 -21.67 4.19 5.67
C ASP A 98 -22.34 4.73 4.39
N ARG A 99 -21.55 5.35 3.51
CA ARG A 99 -22.01 5.93 2.24
C ARG A 99 -22.16 4.88 1.14
N PHE A 100 -21.36 3.82 1.20
CA PHE A 100 -21.28 2.76 0.20
C PHE A 100 -21.30 1.39 0.91
N PRO A 101 -22.46 0.93 1.41
CA PRO A 101 -22.56 -0.32 2.15
C PRO A 101 -22.26 -1.51 1.23
N MET A 102 -21.24 -2.29 1.56
CA MET A 102 -20.76 -3.43 0.75
C MET A 102 -20.65 -4.71 1.59
N ASP A 103 -21.09 -5.85 1.03
CA ASP A 103 -21.03 -7.16 1.69
C ASP A 103 -19.60 -7.73 1.74
N ALA A 104 -18.78 -7.38 0.75
CA ALA A 104 -17.41 -7.84 0.61
C ALA A 104 -16.56 -6.84 -0.18
N VAL A 105 -15.25 -6.84 0.06
CA VAL A 105 -14.28 -6.02 -0.69
C VAL A 105 -13.21 -6.93 -1.27
N TYR A 106 -12.91 -6.72 -2.55
CA TYR A 106 -11.86 -7.42 -3.28
C TYR A 106 -10.83 -6.42 -3.79
N ALA A 107 -9.57 -6.81 -3.74
CA ALA A 107 -8.45 -6.06 -4.30
C ALA A 107 -7.45 -7.06 -4.90
N LEU A 108 -6.64 -6.59 -5.84
CA LEU A 108 -5.56 -7.36 -6.45
C LEU A 108 -4.30 -6.50 -6.42
N HIS A 109 -3.16 -7.15 -6.23
CA HIS A 109 -1.85 -6.53 -6.38
C HIS A 109 -1.06 -7.33 -7.40
N ASN A 110 -0.28 -6.66 -8.25
CA ASN A 110 0.65 -7.36 -9.13
C ASN A 110 1.66 -8.16 -8.30
N GLY A 111 2.04 -9.34 -8.80
CA GLY A 111 3.07 -10.16 -8.19
C GLY A 111 4.22 -10.32 -9.18
N PRO A 112 5.29 -9.50 -9.11
CA PRO A 112 6.39 -9.56 -10.08
C PRO A 112 7.11 -10.92 -10.17
N ARG A 113 6.91 -11.79 -9.16
CA ARG A 113 7.48 -13.14 -9.08
C ARG A 113 6.47 -14.25 -9.42
N LEU A 114 5.21 -13.91 -9.68
CA LEU A 114 4.18 -14.86 -10.10
C LEU A 114 4.16 -14.97 -11.63
N PRO A 115 4.03 -16.18 -12.20
CA PRO A 115 3.85 -16.34 -13.63
C PRO A 115 2.61 -15.59 -14.14
N VAL A 116 2.69 -15.07 -15.37
CA VAL A 116 1.57 -14.37 -16.00
C VAL A 116 0.38 -15.32 -16.15
N GLY A 117 -0.81 -14.84 -15.76
CA GLY A 117 -2.06 -15.62 -15.82
C GLY A 117 -2.34 -16.43 -14.55
N GLU A 118 -1.43 -16.42 -13.57
CA GLU A 118 -1.63 -17.07 -12.28
C GLU A 118 -2.06 -16.08 -11.20
N PHE A 119 -2.91 -16.56 -10.29
CA PHE A 119 -3.35 -15.82 -9.10
C PHE A 119 -2.98 -16.63 -7.86
N ALA A 120 -2.32 -15.98 -6.90
CA ALA A 120 -2.06 -16.55 -5.58
C ALA A 120 -3.05 -15.98 -4.57
N ILE A 121 -3.70 -16.86 -3.81
CA ILE A 121 -4.63 -16.50 -2.74
C ILE A 121 -4.30 -17.27 -1.47
N ARG A 122 -4.66 -16.71 -0.32
CA ARG A 122 -4.47 -17.33 0.99
C ARG A 122 -5.66 -16.98 1.88
N SER A 123 -6.13 -17.95 2.65
CA SER A 123 -7.08 -17.72 3.73
C SER A 123 -6.32 -17.34 5.01
N GLY A 124 -6.87 -16.38 5.76
CA GLY A 124 -6.23 -15.83 6.95
C GLY A 124 -5.20 -14.73 6.63
N PRO A 125 -4.24 -14.48 7.53
CA PRO A 125 -3.23 -13.43 7.35
C PRO A 125 -2.43 -13.61 6.05
N MET A 126 -2.45 -12.60 5.18
CA MET A 126 -1.71 -12.61 3.90
C MET A 126 -0.39 -11.83 3.98
N MET A 127 -0.41 -10.68 4.66
CA MET A 127 0.73 -9.75 4.74
C MET A 127 1.17 -9.56 6.19
N ALA A 128 2.41 -9.09 6.38
CA ALA A 128 2.92 -8.70 7.69
C ALA A 128 2.26 -7.40 8.17
N ALA A 129 2.19 -7.22 9.49
CA ALA A 129 1.94 -5.90 10.07
C ALA A 129 3.19 -5.02 9.91
N ASP A 130 2.97 -3.72 9.76
CA ASP A 130 4.03 -2.71 9.69
C ASP A 130 3.76 -1.61 10.72
N ASP A 131 4.82 -1.07 11.31
CA ASP A 131 4.76 0.05 12.26
C ASP A 131 6.06 0.86 12.20
N THR A 132 5.97 2.15 12.51
CA THR A 132 7.10 3.07 12.48
C THR A 132 7.34 3.68 13.85
N CYS A 133 8.56 3.52 14.37
CA CYS A 133 9.00 4.21 15.58
C CYS A 133 10.08 5.25 15.28
N VAL A 134 10.01 6.40 15.97
CA VAL A 134 11.02 7.46 15.87
C VAL A 134 11.77 7.54 17.20
N VAL A 135 13.08 7.29 17.16
CA VAL A 135 13.95 7.40 18.34
C VAL A 135 14.88 8.61 18.15
N THR A 136 14.85 9.53 19.11
CA THR A 136 15.70 10.73 19.10
C THR A 136 16.78 10.63 20.16
N PHE A 137 18.04 10.58 19.74
CA PHE A 137 19.20 10.63 20.63
C PHE A 137 19.71 12.06 20.76
N ARG A 138 20.09 12.45 21.98
CA ARG A 138 20.66 13.78 22.27
C ARG A 138 21.97 13.61 23.03
N GLY A 139 22.98 14.34 22.58
CA GLY A 139 24.30 14.40 23.20
C GLY A 139 24.83 15.83 23.23
N THR A 140 26.11 15.97 23.51
CA THR A 140 26.79 17.27 23.55
C THR A 140 27.91 17.29 22.51
N GLY A 141 28.01 18.39 21.76
CA GLY A 141 29.10 18.60 20.81
C GLY A 141 30.42 18.91 21.53
N GLY A 142 31.54 18.69 20.85
CA GLY A 142 32.87 19.04 21.35
C GLY A 142 33.94 18.92 20.28
N HIS A 143 35.17 19.28 20.63
CA HIS A 143 36.30 19.17 19.71
C HIS A 143 36.73 17.71 19.59
N GLY A 144 36.85 17.19 18.35
CA GLY A 144 37.20 15.79 18.09
C GLY A 144 38.56 15.30 18.63
N ALA A 145 39.41 16.20 19.13
CA ALA A 145 40.69 15.85 19.77
C ALA A 145 40.56 15.64 21.29
N VAL A 146 39.42 15.99 21.89
CA VAL A 146 39.15 15.84 23.34
C VAL A 146 37.77 15.18 23.56
N PRO A 147 37.55 13.97 23.02
CA PRO A 147 36.23 13.33 22.99
C PRO A 147 35.63 13.08 24.38
N HIS A 148 36.45 12.97 25.42
CA HIS A 148 36.00 12.78 26.81
C HIS A 148 35.21 13.97 27.39
N LEU A 149 35.17 15.12 26.70
CA LEU A 149 34.36 16.28 27.08
C LEU A 149 33.03 16.37 26.33
N ALA A 150 32.74 15.41 25.45
CA ALA A 150 31.55 15.38 24.60
C ALA A 150 30.77 14.08 24.77
N ALA A 151 29.49 14.09 24.42
CA ALA A 151 28.67 12.90 24.28
C ALA A 151 28.35 12.69 22.80
N ASP A 152 29.20 11.91 22.14
CA ASP A 152 29.07 11.60 20.71
C ASP A 152 27.93 10.61 20.45
N VAL A 153 26.86 11.10 19.83
CA VAL A 153 25.70 10.28 19.46
C VAL A 153 25.99 9.29 18.34
N THR A 154 27.09 9.46 17.58
CA THR A 154 27.46 8.57 16.47
C THR A 154 27.83 7.18 16.97
N VAL A 155 28.60 7.10 18.05
CA VAL A 155 28.97 5.82 18.68
C VAL A 155 27.73 5.13 19.25
N LEU A 156 26.88 5.89 19.94
CA LEU A 156 25.62 5.38 20.48
C LEU A 156 24.71 4.84 19.38
N LEU A 157 24.59 5.55 18.25
CA LEU A 157 23.80 5.12 17.10
C LEU A 157 24.29 3.78 16.54
N ALA A 158 25.60 3.59 16.43
CA ALA A 158 26.17 2.32 15.97
C ALA A 158 25.79 1.15 16.89
N GLU A 159 25.95 1.33 18.20
CA GLU A 159 25.57 0.32 19.21
C GLU A 159 24.06 0.03 19.20
N PHE A 160 23.24 1.06 19.05
CA PHE A 160 21.79 0.91 18.94
C PHE A 160 21.39 0.10 17.71
N ILE A 161 21.96 0.41 16.54
CA ILE A 161 21.69 -0.32 15.29
C ILE A 161 22.06 -1.80 15.42
N LEU A 162 23.23 -2.10 16.00
CA LEU A 162 23.66 -3.48 16.26
C LEU A 162 22.72 -4.20 17.22
N SER A 163 22.32 -3.52 18.30
CA SER A 163 21.40 -4.07 19.30
C SER A 163 20.02 -4.38 18.71
N LEU A 164 19.50 -3.56 17.80
CA LEU A 164 18.22 -3.82 17.12
C LEU A 164 18.21 -5.15 16.35
N GLN A 165 19.35 -5.58 15.81
CA GLN A 165 19.45 -6.85 15.07
C GLN A 165 19.21 -8.07 15.97
N THR A 166 19.33 -7.91 17.29
CA THR A 166 19.07 -8.97 18.26
C THR A 166 17.58 -9.23 18.47
N ILE A 167 16.69 -8.28 18.16
CA ILE A 167 15.25 -8.44 18.36
C ILE A 167 14.73 -9.63 17.56
N VAL A 168 14.89 -9.61 16.25
CA VAL A 168 14.45 -10.73 15.39
C VAL A 168 15.34 -11.94 15.64
N SER A 169 16.66 -11.77 15.62
CA SER A 169 17.56 -12.92 15.59
C SER A 169 17.59 -13.72 16.89
N ARG A 170 17.24 -13.14 18.05
CA ARG A 170 17.33 -13.80 19.37
C ARG A 170 15.98 -14.00 20.06
N ASN A 171 14.95 -13.20 19.75
CA ASN A 171 13.64 -13.32 20.42
C ASN A 171 12.60 -14.12 19.62
N ILE A 172 12.84 -14.38 18.34
CA ILE A 172 11.94 -15.17 17.48
C ILE A 172 12.60 -16.51 17.19
N ALA A 173 11.88 -17.61 17.43
CA ALA A 173 12.38 -18.94 17.06
C ALA A 173 12.52 -19.01 15.54
N PRO A 174 13.61 -19.56 14.99
CA PRO A 174 13.79 -19.68 13.54
C PRO A 174 12.68 -20.46 12.82
N THR A 175 11.89 -21.25 13.56
CA THR A 175 10.75 -22.02 13.05
C THR A 175 9.45 -21.22 12.92
N ASP A 176 9.41 -20.01 13.51
CA ASP A 176 8.20 -19.18 13.58
C ASP A 176 8.24 -18.01 12.59
N ALA A 177 9.31 -17.93 11.76
CA ALA A 177 9.54 -16.89 10.76
C ALA A 177 8.98 -17.26 9.38
#